data_AF-A0A3N1P5W5-F1
#
_entry.id   AF-A0A3N1P5W5-F1
#
_cell.length_a   1.000
_cell.length_b   1.000
_cell.length_c   1.000
_cell.angle_alpha   90.00
_cell.angle_beta   90.00
_cell.angle_gamma   90.00
#
_symmetry.space_group_name_H-M   'P 1'
#
loop_
_entity.id
_entity.type
_entity.pdbx_description
1 polymer ?
#
loop_
_entity_poly.entity_id
_entity_poly.type
_entity_poly.pdbx_seq_one_letter_code
_entity_poly.pdbx_strand_id
1 'polypeptide(L)' 'MGVFEHLYDDNFSGENFSTHYVVLALKVTVDPDDLALPIAQHSRYRWQSIDVLRAAQDVHQHSKWYFQGKDVLGRIE' A
#
# COMPACT_ATOMS: atom_id res chain seq x y z
N MET A 1 -1.41 12.67 -3.08
CA MET A 1 -2.30 11.51 -2.88
C MET A 1 -3.66 11.85 -3.45
N GLY A 2 -4.46 10.83 -3.75
CA GLY A 2 -5.73 10.91 -4.47
C GLY A 2 -6.38 9.53 -4.50
N VAL A 3 -7.11 9.23 -5.57
CA VAL A 3 -7.78 7.94 -5.81
C VAL A 3 -6.83 6.99 -6.56
N PHE A 4 -6.83 5.71 -6.25
CA PHE A 4 -6.04 4.67 -6.93
C PHE A 4 -6.90 3.43 -7.17
N GLU A 5 -6.52 2.60 -8.13
CA GLU A 5 -7.12 1.28 -8.32
C GLU A 5 -6.11 0.16 -8.05
N HIS A 6 -6.50 -0.82 -7.25
CA HIS A 6 -5.71 -2.02 -7.03
C HIS A 6 -6.46 -3.25 -7.53
N LEU A 7 -5.94 -3.84 -8.61
CA LEU A 7 -6.42 -5.08 -9.17
C LEU A 7 -5.51 -6.22 -8.73
N TYR A 8 -6.11 -7.28 -8.21
CA TYR A 8 -5.45 -8.53 -7.82
C TYR A 8 -6.19 -9.68 -8.50
N ASP A 9 -5.46 -10.67 -9.02
CA ASP A 9 -6.06 -11.82 -9.70
C ASP A 9 -6.67 -12.84 -8.71
N ASP A 10 -6.41 -12.68 -7.41
CA ASP A 10 -6.91 -13.52 -6.32
C ASP A 10 -7.93 -12.78 -5.42
N ASN A 11 -8.39 -13.48 -4.37
CA ASN A 11 -9.25 -12.93 -3.33
C ASN A 11 -8.94 -13.51 -1.95
N PHE A 12 -9.57 -12.95 -0.92
CA PHE A 12 -9.33 -13.32 0.48
C PHE A 12 -9.58 -14.81 0.80
N SER A 13 -10.33 -15.52 -0.05
CA SER A 13 -10.73 -16.92 0.13
C SER A 13 -10.12 -17.88 -0.89
N GLY A 14 -9.26 -17.41 -1.81
CA GLY A 14 -8.61 -18.25 -2.83
C GLY A 14 -8.37 -17.50 -4.15
N GLU A 15 -8.26 -18.24 -5.25
CA GLU A 15 -7.85 -17.71 -6.57
C GLU A 15 -8.92 -17.90 -7.65
N ASN A 16 -10.16 -18.22 -7.25
CA ASN A 16 -11.24 -18.52 -8.19
C ASN A 16 -11.84 -17.28 -8.89
N PHE A 17 -11.59 -16.09 -8.34
CA PHE A 17 -11.92 -14.81 -8.95
C PHE A 17 -11.03 -13.69 -8.37
N SER A 18 -10.93 -12.60 -9.12
CA SER A 18 -10.11 -11.41 -8.82
C SER A 18 -10.73 -10.48 -7.79
N THR A 19 -9.91 -9.64 -7.17
CA THR A 19 -10.35 -8.53 -6.31
C THR A 19 -9.95 -7.19 -6.90
N HIS A 20 -10.90 -6.25 -6.96
CA HIS A 20 -10.66 -4.88 -7.39
C HIS A 20 -11.02 -3.89 -6.27
N TYR A 21 -10.07 -3.02 -5.90
CA TYR A 21 -10.26 -1.95 -4.94
C TYR A 21 -10.12 -0.57 -5.59
N VAL A 22 -11.11 0.29 -5.37
CA VAL A 22 -10.96 1.75 -5.52
C VAL A 22 -10.50 2.31 -4.16
N VAL A 23 -9.30 2.88 -4.12
CA VAL A 23 -8.58 3.23 -2.88
C VAL A 23 -8.45 4.75 -2.76
N LEU A 24 -8.81 5.29 -1.59
CA LEU A 24 -8.56 6.69 -1.23
C LEU A 24 -7.28 6.78 -0.39
N ALA A 25 -6.19 7.28 -0.97
CA ALA A 25 -4.91 7.36 -0.28
C ALA A 25 -4.85 8.54 0.69
N LEU A 26 -4.52 8.26 1.95
CA LEU A 26 -4.35 9.23 3.04
C LEU A 26 -2.93 9.18 3.60
N LYS A 27 -2.43 10.32 4.06
CA LYS A 27 -1.11 10.51 4.66
C LYS A 27 -1.35 11.20 5.97
N VAL A 28 -0.90 10.54 7.02
CA VAL A 28 -0.93 11.03 8.38
C VAL A 28 0.51 11.12 8.89
N THR A 29 0.74 12.06 9.78
CA THR A 29 1.98 12.12 10.56
C THR A 29 1.63 11.67 11.96
N VAL A 30 2.42 10.75 12.50
CA VAL A 30 2.17 10.10 13.78
C VAL A 30 3.48 10.02 14.54
N ASP A 31 3.41 9.97 15.86
CA ASP A 31 4.52 9.51 16.69
C ASP A 31 4.48 7.97 16.71
N PRO A 32 5.55 7.27 16.28
CA PRO A 32 5.61 5.82 16.35
C PRO A 32 5.43 5.25 17.76
N ASP A 33 5.84 5.99 18.79
CA ASP A 33 5.78 5.54 20.19
C ASP A 33 4.34 5.52 20.73
N ASP A 34 3.42 6.26 20.11
CA ASP A 34 2.00 6.29 20.45
C ASP A 34 1.18 5.16 19.77
N LEU A 35 1.80 4.33 18.92
CA LEU A 35 1.09 3.32 18.13
C LEU A 35 1.09 1.93 18.78
N ALA A 36 -0.11 1.42 19.05
CA ALA A 36 -0.34 0.00 19.33
C ALA A 36 -0.66 -0.76 18.03
N LEU A 37 0.37 -1.26 17.34
CA LEU A 37 0.22 -1.93 16.04
C LEU A 37 -0.38 -3.35 16.17
N PRO A 38 -1.54 -3.66 15.56
CA PRO A 38 -2.20 -4.96 15.71
C PRO A 38 -1.58 -6.05 14.83
N ILE A 39 -1.57 -7.30 15.30
CA ILE A 39 -0.92 -8.42 14.58
C ILE A 39 -1.88 -9.32 13.79
N ALA A 40 -3.19 -9.05 13.81
CA ALA A 40 -4.19 -9.92 13.19
C ALA A 40 -4.04 -10.01 11.66
N GLN A 41 -3.55 -8.96 11.01
CA GLN A 41 -3.35 -8.90 9.55
C GLN A 41 -1.88 -8.79 9.14
N HIS A 42 -0.97 -8.52 10.08
CA HIS A 42 0.45 -8.29 9.81
C HIS A 42 1.31 -9.00 10.84
N SER A 43 2.28 -9.79 10.38
CA SER A 43 3.20 -10.49 11.29
C SER A 43 4.36 -9.62 11.77
N ARG A 44 4.71 -8.56 11.03
CA ARG A 44 5.82 -7.63 11.32
C ARG A 44 5.55 -6.24 10.73
N TYR A 45 6.18 -5.24 11.33
CA TYR A 45 6.17 -3.86 10.88
C TYR A 45 7.59 -3.33 10.73
N ARG A 46 7.80 -2.39 9.81
CA ARG A 46 9.07 -1.67 9.65
C ARG A 46 8.82 -0.26 9.14
N TRP A 47 9.52 0.71 9.71
CA TRP A 47 9.65 2.05 9.14
C TRP A 47 10.79 2.05 8.13
N GLN A 48 10.59 2.66 6.97
CA GLN A 48 11.61 2.73 5.91
C GLN A 48 11.65 4.12 5.30
N SER A 49 12.85 4.54 4.87
CA SER A 49 12.96 5.69 3.98
C SER A 49 12.35 5.38 2.62
N ILE A 50 11.97 6.42 1.89
CA ILE A 50 11.33 6.30 0.58
C ILE A 50 12.22 5.52 -0.40
N ASP A 51 13.52 5.82 -0.43
CA ASP A 51 14.45 5.17 -1.37
C ASP A 51 14.60 3.67 -1.09
N VAL A 52 14.69 3.29 0.18
CA VAL A 52 14.75 1.88 0.59
C VAL A 52 13.44 1.16 0.23
N LEU A 53 12.28 1.76 0.52
CA LEU A 53 10.97 1.18 0.20
C LEU A 53 10.79 0.96 -1.30
N ARG A 54 11.22 1.91 -2.14
CA ARG A 54 11.10 1.82 -3.59
C ARG A 54 11.98 0.71 -4.18
N ALA A 55 13.19 0.53 -3.64
CA ALA A 55 14.13 -0.49 -4.07
C ALA A 55 13.81 -1.91 -3.52
N ALA A 56 13.05 -2.00 -2.43
CA ALA A 56 12.75 -3.26 -1.74
C ALA A 56 11.91 -4.22 -2.61
N GLN A 57 12.39 -5.45 -2.83
CA GLN A 57 11.68 -6.44 -3.66
C GLN A 57 10.47 -7.07 -2.96
N ASP A 58 10.43 -7.01 -1.64
CA ASP A 58 9.37 -7.55 -0.78
C ASP A 58 8.26 -6.53 -0.48
N VAL A 59 8.23 -5.38 -1.18
CA VAL A 59 7.14 -4.40 -1.11
C VAL A 59 6.35 -4.46 -2.41
N HIS A 60 5.04 -4.69 -2.30
CA HIS A 60 4.15 -4.78 -3.45
C HIS A 60 4.13 -3.48 -4.27
N GLN A 61 3.96 -3.61 -5.59
CA GLN A 61 4.02 -2.48 -6.52
C GLN A 61 2.94 -1.42 -6.21
N HIS A 62 1.77 -1.85 -5.77
CA HIS A 62 0.64 -0.96 -5.44
C HIS A 62 0.97 -0.05 -4.24
N SER A 63 1.72 -0.53 -3.25
CA SER A 63 2.22 0.29 -2.14
C SER A 63 3.32 1.26 -2.58
N LYS A 64 4.16 0.86 -3.53
CA LYS A 64 5.25 1.71 -4.06
C LYS A 64 4.72 2.91 -4.85
N TRP A 65 3.54 2.81 -5.48
CA TRP A 65 2.95 3.90 -6.26
C TRP A 65 2.74 5.17 -5.44
N TYR A 66 2.45 5.05 -4.14
CA TYR A 66 2.27 6.21 -3.26
C TYR A 66 3.52 7.09 -3.11
N PHE A 67 4.69 6.60 -3.54
CA PHE A 67 5.98 7.27 -3.43
C PHE A 67 6.62 7.59 -4.78
N GLN A 68 5.87 7.42 -5.88
CA GLN A 68 6.23 7.88 -7.21
C GLN A 68 5.65 9.31 -7.36
N GLY A 69 6.42 10.26 -7.90
CA GLY A 69 6.16 11.71 -7.80
C GLY A 69 4.80 12.21 -8.32
N LYS A 70 4.55 13.52 -8.19
CA LYS A 70 3.24 14.19 -8.39
C LYS A 70 2.58 14.03 -9.78
N ASP A 71 3.28 13.51 -10.78
CA ASP A 71 2.74 13.35 -12.15
C ASP A 71 1.85 12.12 -12.34
N VAL A 72 1.69 11.30 -11.30
CA VAL A 72 0.70 10.22 -11.30
C VAL A 72 -0.56 10.73 -10.62
N LEU A 73 -1.32 11.58 -11.32
CA LEU A 73 -2.76 11.69 -11.05
C LEU A 73 -3.31 10.26 -10.99
N GLY A 74 -4.08 9.99 -9.95
CA GLY A 74 -4.60 8.67 -9.58
C GLY A 74 -4.70 7.71 -10.75
N ARG A 75 -3.94 6.61 -10.68
CA ARG A 75 -4.01 5.54 -11.70
C ARG A 75 -5.38 4.89 -11.58
N ILE A 76 -6.32 5.56 -12.24
CA ILE A 76 -7.57 5.05 -12.73
C ILE A 76 -7.28 4.85 -14.21
N GLU A 77 -7.24 3.60 -14.66
CA GLU A 77 -7.34 3.32 -16.10
C GLU A 77 -8.82 3.13 -16.46
#